data_AF-R7KBC5-F1
#
_entry.id   AF-R7KBC5-F1
#
_cell.length_a   1.000
_cell.length_b   1.000
_cell.length_c   1.000
_cell.angle_alpha   90.00
_cell.angle_beta   90.00
_cell.angle_gamma   90.00
#
_symmetry.space_group_name_H-M   'P 1'
#
loop_
_entity.id
_entity.type
_entity.pdbx_description
1 polymer ?
#
loop_
_entity_poly.entity_id
_entity_poly.type
_entity_poly.pdbx_seq_one_letter_code
_entity_poly.pdbx_strand_id
1 'polypeptide(L)'
;MKTKKALAVIGIVLIIGIMAVVFTACNNSTYQEKLKEAGYVITDISDILPDKDKVEWAFEAYHPTTLDSVSVIKYKSLKDAKAAEETAKKYVPGKNGYYWNDAINSSKADTVERQSMLLFVGTAKAVEIAK
;
A
#
# COMPACT_ATOMS: atom_id res chain seq x y z
N MET A 1 -46.42 16.92 -0.19
CA MET A 1 -45.02 17.23 -0.59
C MET A 1 -43.97 17.16 0.55
N LYS A 2 -44.31 16.70 1.77
CA LYS A 2 -43.39 16.77 2.94
C LYS A 2 -42.65 15.46 3.28
N THR A 3 -43.11 14.30 2.82
CA THR A 3 -42.53 12.98 3.15
C THR A 3 -41.29 12.61 2.32
N LYS A 4 -41.23 13.04 1.04
CA LYS A 4 -40.09 12.72 0.15
C LYS A 4 -38.77 13.42 0.57
N LYS A 5 -38.86 14.61 1.18
CA LYS A 5 -37.68 15.38 1.62
C LYS A 5 -37.05 14.81 2.89
N ALA A 6 -37.85 14.27 3.80
CA ALA A 6 -37.35 13.64 5.03
C ALA A 6 -36.62 12.31 4.74
N LEU A 7 -37.14 11.50 3.81
CA LEU A 7 -36.52 10.22 3.44
C LEU A 7 -35.17 10.41 2.73
N ALA A 8 -35.04 11.46 1.91
CA ALA A 8 -33.79 11.79 1.22
C ALA A 8 -32.68 12.24 2.19
N VAL A 9 -33.02 13.01 3.23
CA VAL A 9 -32.06 13.48 4.23
C VAL A 9 -31.58 12.32 5.11
N ILE A 10 -32.47 11.39 5.48
CA ILE A 10 -32.11 10.19 6.26
C ILE A 10 -31.19 9.25 5.45
N GLY A 11 -31.44 9.10 4.14
CA GLY A 11 -30.58 8.30 3.25
C GLY A 11 -29.16 8.86 3.11
N ILE A 12 -29.01 10.18 3.05
CA ILE A 12 -27.68 10.83 2.94
C ILE A 12 -26.87 10.69 4.24
N VAL A 13 -27.53 10.79 5.40
CA VAL A 13 -26.86 10.64 6.71
C VAL A 13 -26.37 9.20 6.94
N LEU A 14 -27.10 8.19 6.45
CA LEU A 14 -26.67 6.79 6.47
C LEU A 14 -25.50 6.48 5.52
N ILE A 15 -25.47 7.08 4.32
CA ILE A 15 -24.38 6.88 3.36
C ILE A 15 -23.07 7.54 3.84
N ILE A 16 -23.16 8.72 4.47
CA ILE A 16 -21.99 9.40 5.06
C ILE A 16 -21.50 8.64 6.31
N GLY A 17 -22.42 8.07 7.09
CA GLY A 17 -22.08 7.21 8.23
C GLY A 17 -21.30 5.95 7.82
N ILE A 18 -21.69 5.29 6.72
CA ILE A 18 -20.98 4.12 6.17
C ILE A 18 -19.65 4.56 5.51
N MET A 19 -19.63 5.68 4.78
CA MET A 19 -18.38 6.17 4.18
C MET A 19 -17.35 6.63 5.23
N ALA A 20 -17.77 7.13 6.40
CA ALA A 20 -16.86 7.49 7.49
C ALA A 20 -16.20 6.26 8.16
N VAL A 21 -16.89 5.12 8.21
CA VAL A 21 -16.32 3.82 8.64
C VAL A 21 -15.41 3.21 7.55
N VAL A 22 -15.69 3.51 6.27
CA VAL A 22 -14.90 3.09 5.09
C VAL A 22 -13.65 3.96 4.86
N PHE A 23 -13.53 5.15 5.49
CA PHE A 23 -12.39 6.07 5.32
C PHE A 23 -11.35 6.06 6.45
N THR A 24 -11.63 5.54 7.66
CA THR A 24 -10.75 5.82 8.83
C THR A 24 -10.37 4.63 9.72
N ALA A 25 -10.84 3.40 9.46
CA ALA A 25 -10.23 2.20 10.04
C ALA A 25 -9.10 1.67 9.12
N CYS A 26 -7.98 2.39 9.14
CA CYS A 26 -6.62 1.88 8.99
C CYS A 26 -6.25 1.15 7.66
N ASN A 27 -6.10 1.89 6.55
CA ASN A 27 -5.58 1.33 5.29
C ASN A 27 -4.33 0.46 5.49
N ASN A 28 -3.44 0.84 6.42
CA ASN A 28 -2.30 0.04 6.80
C ASN A 28 -2.69 -1.35 7.36
N SER A 29 -3.62 -1.43 8.34
CA SER A 29 -3.98 -2.71 8.97
C SER A 29 -4.63 -3.67 7.99
N THR A 30 -5.47 -3.19 7.07
CA THR A 30 -6.15 -4.04 6.07
C THR A 30 -5.13 -4.76 5.16
N TYR A 31 -4.12 -4.04 4.67
CA TYR A 31 -3.08 -4.66 3.84
C TYR A 31 -2.21 -5.62 4.64
N GLN A 32 -1.86 -5.26 5.88
CA GLN A 32 -1.10 -6.13 6.77
C GLN A 32 -1.88 -7.40 7.14
N GLU A 33 -3.19 -7.33 7.35
CA GLU A 33 -4.04 -8.46 7.72
C GLU A 33 -4.10 -9.49 6.57
N LYS A 34 -4.37 -9.05 5.34
CA LYS A 34 -4.33 -9.91 4.14
C LYS A 34 -3.01 -10.69 4.03
N LEU A 35 -1.90 -9.99 4.27
CA LEU A 35 -0.56 -10.59 4.18
C LEU A 35 -0.27 -11.53 5.35
N LYS A 36 -0.70 -11.18 6.57
CA LYS A 36 -0.60 -12.07 7.75
C LYS A 36 -1.41 -13.35 7.57
N GLU A 37 -2.64 -13.26 7.06
CA GLU A 37 -3.46 -14.43 6.73
C GLU A 37 -2.80 -15.34 5.68
N ALA A 38 -2.05 -14.74 4.75
CA ALA A 38 -1.24 -15.45 3.76
C ALA A 38 0.12 -15.95 4.28
N GLY A 39 0.41 -15.82 5.58
CA GLY A 39 1.62 -16.33 6.21
C GLY A 39 2.85 -15.43 6.12
N TYR A 40 2.68 -14.15 5.77
CA TYR A 40 3.75 -13.17 5.73
C TYR A 40 4.01 -12.57 7.12
N VAL A 41 5.28 -12.33 7.41
CA VAL A 41 5.74 -11.54 8.55
C VAL A 41 5.81 -10.08 8.11
N ILE A 42 5.31 -9.18 8.95
CA ILE A 42 5.24 -7.74 8.66
C ILE A 42 6.25 -6.96 9.50
N THR A 43 6.93 -6.02 8.87
CA THR A 43 7.87 -5.08 9.50
C THR A 43 7.51 -3.66 9.09
N ASP A 44 7.32 -2.76 10.05
CA ASP A 44 7.18 -1.33 9.75
C ASP A 44 8.53 -0.75 9.30
N ILE A 45 8.52 -0.01 8.20
CA ILE A 45 9.73 0.59 7.60
C ILE A 45 9.59 2.12 7.43
N SER A 46 8.54 2.74 7.96
CA SER A 46 8.21 4.14 7.72
C SER A 46 9.36 5.08 8.08
N ASP A 47 10.03 4.84 9.22
CA ASP A 47 11.05 5.73 9.76
C ASP A 47 12.45 5.56 9.16
N ILE A 48 12.66 4.46 8.43
CA ILE A 48 13.96 4.10 7.84
C ILE A 48 14.03 4.41 6.34
N LEU A 49 12.91 4.80 5.72
CA LEU A 49 12.90 5.21 4.31
C LEU A 49 13.65 6.53 4.11
N PRO A 50 14.47 6.65 3.04
CA PRO A 50 15.24 7.87 2.76
C PRO A 50 14.35 9.09 2.47
N ASP A 51 13.11 8.86 2.02
CA ASP A 51 12.11 9.88 1.74
C ASP A 51 10.92 9.84 2.71
N LYS A 52 11.13 9.38 3.95
CA LYS A 52 10.11 9.28 5.00
C LYS A 52 9.23 10.52 5.18
N ASP A 53 9.76 11.72 4.91
CA ASP A 53 8.98 12.97 5.00
C ASP A 53 7.83 13.04 3.97
N LYS A 54 7.91 12.27 2.89
CA LYS A 54 6.89 12.14 1.83
C LYS A 54 5.95 10.95 2.06
N VAL A 55 6.25 10.11 3.04
CA VAL A 55 5.54 8.86 3.34
C VAL A 55 4.60 9.09 4.53
N GLU A 56 3.36 8.62 4.40
CA GLU A 56 2.35 8.62 5.45
C GLU A 56 2.52 7.38 6.34
N TRP A 57 2.74 6.22 5.73
CA TRP A 57 3.12 4.97 6.39
C TRP A 57 3.72 4.01 5.36
N ALA A 58 4.54 3.07 5.82
CA ALA A 58 5.11 2.01 5.00
C ALA A 58 5.39 0.75 5.82
N PHE A 59 5.24 -0.40 5.20
CA PHE A 59 5.69 -1.67 5.77
C PHE A 59 6.26 -2.57 4.68
N GLU A 60 7.09 -3.50 5.09
CA GLU A 60 7.52 -4.65 4.30
C GLU A 60 6.86 -5.91 4.83
N ALA A 61 6.50 -6.81 3.92
CA ALA A 61 5.97 -8.12 4.22
C ALA A 61 6.84 -9.18 3.56
N TYR A 62 7.20 -10.22 4.31
CA TYR A 62 8.05 -11.30 3.83
C TYR A 62 7.52 -12.67 4.23
N HIS A 63 7.48 -13.61 3.29
CA HIS A 63 7.10 -14.99 3.56
C HIS A 63 8.34 -15.86 3.84
N PRO A 64 8.46 -16.47 5.03
CA PRO A 64 9.70 -17.15 5.47
C PRO A 64 10.05 -18.44 4.71
N THR A 65 9.15 -18.95 3.88
CA THR A 65 9.31 -20.24 3.20
C THR A 65 9.48 -20.05 1.69
N THR A 66 8.63 -19.22 1.07
CA THR A 66 8.72 -18.97 -0.38
C THR A 66 9.74 -17.88 -0.72
N LEU A 67 10.14 -17.08 0.30
CA LEU A 67 10.98 -15.89 0.15
C LEU A 67 10.31 -14.81 -0.73
N ASP A 68 8.98 -14.86 -0.85
CA ASP A 68 8.20 -13.80 -1.48
C ASP A 68 8.17 -12.57 -0.58
N SER A 69 8.22 -11.38 -1.17
CA SER A 69 8.25 -10.13 -0.42
C SER A 69 7.52 -9.02 -1.16
N VAL A 70 6.94 -8.10 -0.40
CA VAL A 70 6.34 -6.85 -0.90
C VAL A 70 6.54 -5.74 0.11
N SER A 71 6.92 -4.55 -0.35
CA SER A 71 6.70 -3.33 0.43
C SER A 71 5.50 -2.58 -0.08
N VAL A 72 4.71 -2.11 0.86
CA VAL A 72 3.53 -1.28 0.64
C VAL A 72 3.80 0.08 1.24
N ILE A 73 3.82 1.10 0.40
CA ILE A 73 4.20 2.46 0.78
C ILE A 73 3.05 3.39 0.44
N LYS A 74 2.54 4.11 1.45
CA LYS A 74 1.57 5.18 1.27
C LYS A 74 2.29 6.52 1.27
N TYR A 75 2.18 7.25 0.18
CA TYR A 75 2.69 8.61 0.08
C TYR A 75 1.64 9.63 0.50
N LYS A 76 2.11 10.78 0.99
CA LYS A 76 1.28 11.94 1.33
C LYS A 76 0.67 12.62 0.11
N SER A 77 1.22 12.38 -1.09
CA SER A 77 0.72 12.99 -2.32
C SER A 77 0.77 12.05 -3.54
N LEU A 78 -0.14 12.29 -4.49
CA LEU A 78 -0.15 11.59 -5.79
C LEU A 78 1.10 11.86 -6.62
N LYS A 79 1.69 13.06 -6.48
CA LYS A 79 2.90 13.44 -7.21
C LYS A 79 4.09 12.58 -6.76
N ASP A 80 4.26 12.42 -5.46
CA ASP A 80 5.36 11.64 -4.88
C ASP A 80 5.18 10.15 -5.19
N ALA A 81 3.96 9.62 -5.08
CA ALA A 81 3.67 8.24 -5.45
C ALA A 81 4.01 7.94 -6.92
N LYS A 82 3.69 8.85 -7.84
CA LYS A 82 4.04 8.70 -9.27
C LYS A 82 5.55 8.76 -9.49
N ALA A 83 6.24 9.69 -8.84
CA ALA A 83 7.69 9.79 -8.95
C ALA A 83 8.39 8.53 -8.42
N ALA A 84 7.90 7.97 -7.32
CA ALA A 84 8.38 6.73 -6.75
C ALA A 84 8.08 5.51 -7.65
N GLU A 85 6.90 5.44 -8.28
CA GLU A 85 6.56 4.39 -9.26
C GLU A 85 7.52 4.40 -10.46
N GLU A 86 7.77 5.57 -11.07
CA GLU A 86 8.70 5.71 -12.18
C GLU A 86 10.12 5.32 -11.79
N THR A 87 10.54 5.71 -10.59
CA THR A 87 11.83 5.31 -10.00
C THR A 87 11.88 3.80 -9.83
N ALA A 88 10.87 3.20 -9.19
CA ALA A 88 10.80 1.75 -8.98
C ALA A 88 10.88 0.96 -10.28
N LYS A 89 10.08 1.32 -11.29
CA LYS A 89 10.07 0.65 -12.60
C LYS A 89 11.40 0.70 -13.33
N LYS A 90 12.24 1.72 -13.08
CA LYS A 90 13.58 1.82 -13.66
C LYS A 90 14.57 0.80 -13.06
N TYR A 91 14.35 0.37 -11.82
CA TYR A 91 15.32 -0.42 -11.05
C TYR A 91 14.85 -1.83 -10.69
N VAL A 92 13.54 -2.10 -10.70
CA VAL A 92 12.94 -3.41 -10.37
C VAL A 92 12.87 -4.43 -11.53
N PRO A 93 13.20 -4.17 -12.82
CA PRO A 93 13.14 -5.24 -13.82
C PRO A 93 14.46 -6.02 -13.84
N GLY A 94 14.63 -6.94 -12.88
CA GLY A 94 15.59 -8.06 -12.99
C GLY A 94 17.07 -7.69 -13.24
N LYS A 95 17.49 -6.46 -12.90
CA LYS A 95 18.88 -6.00 -13.07
C LYS A 95 19.30 -5.12 -11.91
N ASN A 96 20.21 -5.64 -11.09
CA ASN A 96 21.12 -4.95 -10.17
C ASN A 96 20.90 -3.42 -10.05
N GLY A 97 19.95 -3.01 -9.22
CA GLY A 97 19.70 -1.61 -8.87
C GLY A 97 19.93 -1.40 -7.38
N TYR A 98 21.13 -0.92 -7.03
CA TYR A 98 21.61 -0.70 -5.66
C TYR A 98 20.65 0.12 -4.75
N TYR A 99 19.77 0.94 -5.32
CA TYR A 99 18.89 1.82 -4.52
C TYR A 99 17.69 1.08 -3.88
N TRP A 100 17.22 -0.01 -4.48
CA TRP A 100 16.11 -0.79 -3.92
C TRP A 100 16.57 -1.94 -3.03
N ASN A 101 17.79 -2.46 -3.20
CA ASN A 101 18.35 -3.47 -2.30
C ASN A 101 18.44 -3.00 -0.84
N ASP A 102 18.67 -1.70 -0.62
CA ASP A 102 18.87 -1.15 0.73
C ASP A 102 17.56 -0.66 1.39
N ALA A 103 16.51 -0.36 0.60
CA ALA A 103 15.25 0.22 1.10
C ALA A 103 14.07 -0.76 1.10
N ILE A 104 14.13 -1.81 0.26
CA ILE A 104 13.17 -2.92 0.20
C ILE A 104 14.00 -4.19 0.09
N ASN A 105 13.95 -5.05 1.08
CA ASN A 105 14.73 -6.28 1.16
C ASN A 105 14.20 -7.37 0.20
N SER A 106 14.04 -7.04 -1.07
CA SER A 106 13.42 -7.87 -2.08
C SER A 106 14.39 -8.06 -3.25
N SER A 107 15.43 -8.85 -3.01
CA SER A 107 16.33 -9.36 -4.06
C SER A 107 15.60 -10.10 -5.21
N LYS A 108 14.31 -10.40 -5.02
CA LYS A 108 13.40 -11.03 -5.98
C LYS A 108 12.31 -10.09 -6.52
N ALA A 109 12.35 -8.79 -6.24
CA ALA A 109 11.33 -7.87 -6.76
C ALA A 109 11.33 -7.90 -8.29
N ASP A 110 10.17 -8.14 -8.88
CA ASP A 110 9.94 -8.14 -10.33
C ASP A 110 8.72 -7.31 -10.73
N THR A 111 7.96 -6.85 -9.74
CA THR A 111 6.66 -6.21 -9.93
C THR A 111 6.61 -4.87 -9.21
N VAL A 112 6.12 -3.85 -9.93
CA VAL A 112 5.85 -2.51 -9.42
C VAL A 112 4.45 -2.09 -9.84
N GLU A 113 3.59 -1.81 -8.87
CA GLU A 113 2.23 -1.32 -9.11
C GLU A 113 1.89 -0.13 -8.23
N ARG A 114 1.08 0.80 -8.74
CA ARG A 114 0.59 1.95 -7.97
C ARG A 114 -0.93 2.04 -8.03
N GLN A 115 -1.55 2.21 -6.87
CA GLN A 115 -2.98 2.51 -6.73
C GLN A 115 -3.15 3.85 -6.02
N SER A 116 -3.50 4.91 -6.76
CA SER A 116 -3.56 6.26 -6.20
C SER A 116 -2.23 6.65 -5.51
N MET A 117 -2.24 6.92 -4.21
CA MET A 117 -1.05 7.27 -3.41
C MET A 117 -0.33 6.06 -2.80
N LEU A 118 -0.76 4.83 -3.12
CA LEU A 118 -0.12 3.59 -2.67
C LEU A 118 0.79 3.03 -3.75
N LEU A 119 1.99 2.62 -3.36
CA LEU A 119 2.95 1.90 -4.18
C LEU A 119 3.19 0.51 -3.59
N PHE A 120 3.17 -0.49 -4.45
CA PHE A 120 3.47 -1.88 -4.16
C PHE A 120 4.71 -2.27 -4.97
N VAL A 121 5.75 -2.76 -4.29
CA VAL A 121 6.99 -3.21 -4.94
C VAL A 121 7.39 -4.54 -4.33
N GLY A 122 7.57 -5.58 -5.14
CA GLY A 122 7.83 -6.92 -4.63
C GLY A 122 7.80 -8.01 -5.68
N THR A 123 7.68 -9.26 -5.24
CA THR A 123 7.38 -10.38 -6.14
C THR A 123 5.93 -10.28 -6.63
N ALA A 124 5.67 -10.71 -7.87
CA ALA A 124 4.33 -10.68 -8.46
C ALA A 124 3.25 -11.27 -7.54
N LYS A 125 3.56 -12.42 -6.92
CA LYS A 125 2.66 -13.09 -6.00
C LYS A 125 2.37 -12.27 -4.73
N ALA A 126 3.39 -11.69 -4.12
CA ALA A 126 3.20 -10.88 -2.91
C ALA A 126 2.43 -9.58 -3.20
N VAL A 127 2.69 -8.95 -4.36
CA VAL A 127 1.95 -7.77 -4.82
C VAL A 127 0.48 -8.11 -5.09
N GLU A 128 0.19 -9.28 -5.67
CA GLU A 128 -1.19 -9.74 -5.90
C GLU A 128 -1.96 -9.90 -4.58
N ILE A 129 -1.35 -10.53 -3.56
CA ILE A 129 -1.97 -10.73 -2.25
C ILE A 129 -2.21 -9.40 -1.52
N ALA A 130 -1.27 -8.45 -1.65
CA ALA A 130 -1.33 -7.16 -0.97
C ALA A 130 -2.43 -6.23 -1.51
N LYS A 131 -2.96 -6.46 -2.72
CA LYS A 131 -3.98 -5.59 -3.33
C LYS A 131 -5.38 -5.93 -2.83
#